data_AF-A0A7S2LLF3-F1
#
_entry.id   AF-A0A7S2LLF3-F1
#
_cell.length_a   1.000
_cell.length_b   1.000
_cell.length_c   1.000
_cell.angle_alpha   90.00
_cell.angle_beta   90.00
_cell.angle_gamma   90.00
#
_symmetry.space_group_name_H-M   'P 1'
#
loop_
_entity.id
_entity.type
_entity.pdbx_description
1 polymer ?
#
loop_
_entity_poly.entity_id
_entity_poly.type
_entity_poly.pdbx_seq_one_letter_code
_entity_poly.pdbx_strand_id
1 'polypeptide(L)'
;DNNNCKAADNEVEDEADNNKDGSVEGEGVEKMNVEETSTYSDSVVDLNGNSYGQILFEHLLSEFCLACFSKEWIARTGVMGGLILLMRKLGLGWCKHFEVALLHTAIFVVKDAPSHIANACKDAMFFFVRVTSFFYGSPASWEGSPNIHDILSPDGDSQISSPAEPVSVSIASLTLVVAEIASTNALVRFAVRHFLRVVSNDCTSLDKLLSGHVTSLKRLLFAKLLRTLSLPDLVAVVDAVAFINEAVPNLIPISDANMMSFLGELIKMICIADGEISDKNFGSVVLIDKNGWAVDSDGEPIAGNKPLVQPSSIFQRHTITLEDDNIGARIVVPEGLNLGVQLRVSTLFLFRAVVRLDEFFEAGVQTQMGNLRPHIVALLFRSLISEPPPAVLTSTSALKQALKLVEGVEDAEDASPRHRLSKELIQACIRPILVNLRDHKQLSIPLLNGLTNLLTLLSSWFNKSLGDKLLDHLQRFL
;
A
#
# COMPACT_ATOMS: atom_id res chain seq x y z
N ASP A 1 -18.42 70.08 -9.37
CA ASP A 1 -18.90 69.74 -10.72
C ASP A 1 -19.35 68.28 -10.70
N ASN A 2 -20.56 67.89 -10.27
CA ASN A 2 -21.93 68.20 -10.68
C ASN A 2 -22.36 67.58 -12.03
N ASN A 3 -23.49 66.85 -11.98
CA ASN A 3 -24.36 66.29 -13.04
C ASN A 3 -23.93 64.93 -13.62
N ASN A 4 -24.65 63.80 -13.53
CA ASN A 4 -26.08 63.45 -13.38
C ASN A 4 -27.00 63.84 -14.56
N CYS A 5 -27.66 62.82 -15.15
CA CYS A 5 -28.91 62.75 -15.98
C CYS A 5 -28.79 61.46 -16.84
N LYS A 6 -29.55 60.36 -16.75
CA LYS A 6 -30.97 60.00 -16.48
C LYS A 6 -32.00 60.46 -17.52
N ALA A 7 -32.79 59.47 -17.98
CA ALA A 7 -34.18 59.43 -18.52
C ALA A 7 -34.25 58.76 -19.91
N ALA A 8 -34.85 57.56 -20.08
CA ALA A 8 -36.30 57.21 -20.16
C ALA A 8 -36.84 57.47 -21.59
N ASP A 9 -37.61 56.62 -22.29
CA ASP A 9 -38.85 55.88 -22.01
C ASP A 9 -38.97 54.68 -23.01
N ASN A 10 -39.36 53.46 -22.61
CA ASN A 10 -40.71 52.87 -22.54
C ASN A 10 -41.52 52.85 -23.86
N GLU A 11 -41.79 51.65 -24.38
CA GLU A 11 -43.11 51.23 -24.88
C GLU A 11 -43.34 49.73 -24.57
N VAL A 12 -44.57 49.48 -24.13
CA VAL A 12 -45.26 48.30 -23.58
C VAL A 12 -46.32 47.95 -24.66
N GLU A 13 -46.74 46.74 -25.04
CA GLU A 13 -47.42 45.58 -24.42
C GLU A 13 -47.62 44.59 -25.61
N ASP A 14 -47.66 43.27 -25.50
CA ASP A 14 -48.92 42.53 -25.34
C ASP A 14 -48.66 41.02 -25.21
N GLU A 15 -49.46 40.40 -24.34
CA GLU A 15 -49.56 38.97 -24.04
C GLU A 15 -50.24 38.16 -25.17
N ALA A 16 -49.87 36.88 -25.32
CA ALA A 16 -50.84 35.82 -25.65
C ALA A 16 -50.26 34.42 -25.38
N ASP A 17 -50.79 33.79 -24.32
CA ASP A 17 -50.83 32.35 -24.12
C ASP A 17 -51.47 31.63 -25.32
N ASN A 18 -50.93 30.47 -25.71
CA ASN A 18 -51.74 29.34 -26.16
C ASN A 18 -50.95 28.02 -26.19
N ASN A 19 -51.37 27.13 -25.30
CA ASN A 19 -51.19 25.68 -25.41
C ASN A 19 -51.68 25.15 -26.76
N LYS A 20 -50.92 24.24 -27.38
CA LYS A 20 -51.49 23.03 -28.01
C LYS A 20 -50.42 22.00 -28.37
N ASP A 21 -50.80 20.77 -28.08
CA ASP A 21 -50.14 19.49 -28.35
C ASP A 21 -49.56 19.35 -29.76
N GLY A 22 -48.40 18.69 -29.81
CA GLY A 22 -47.76 18.25 -31.04
C GLY A 22 -46.71 17.18 -30.75
N SER A 23 -47.15 15.95 -30.59
CA SER A 23 -46.31 14.75 -30.60
C SER A 23 -45.54 14.68 -31.92
N VAL A 24 -44.21 14.64 -31.87
CA VAL A 24 -43.37 14.10 -32.95
C VAL A 24 -42.26 13.28 -32.33
N GLU A 25 -42.31 12.00 -32.66
CA GLU A 25 -41.34 10.95 -32.36
C GLU A 25 -39.95 11.33 -32.90
N GLY A 26 -38.93 11.12 -32.07
CA GLY A 26 -37.52 11.26 -32.43
C GLY A 26 -36.75 10.08 -31.85
N GLU A 27 -36.31 9.22 -32.75
CA GLU A 27 -35.81 7.86 -32.55
C GLU A 27 -34.57 7.74 -31.65
N GLY A 28 -34.62 6.74 -30.76
CA GLY A 28 -33.62 5.68 -30.66
C GLY A 28 -32.16 6.04 -30.41
N VAL A 29 -31.80 6.27 -29.14
CA VAL A 29 -30.48 5.87 -28.64
C VAL A 29 -30.70 4.76 -27.62
N GLU A 30 -30.63 3.52 -28.10
CA GLU A 30 -30.67 2.32 -27.26
C GLU A 30 -29.56 2.38 -26.21
N LYS A 31 -29.96 2.59 -24.96
CA LYS A 31 -29.16 2.20 -23.80
C LYS A 31 -29.12 0.68 -23.78
N MET A 32 -28.01 0.08 -24.20
CA MET A 32 -27.73 -1.33 -23.89
C MET A 32 -27.43 -1.44 -22.39
N ASN A 33 -28.47 -1.68 -21.61
CA ASN A 33 -28.36 -2.38 -20.33
C ASN A 33 -27.84 -3.79 -20.65
N VAL A 34 -26.58 -4.06 -20.31
CA VAL A 34 -26.11 -5.44 -20.22
C VAL A 34 -26.52 -5.94 -18.84
N GLU A 35 -27.77 -6.43 -18.76
CA GLU A 35 -28.17 -7.30 -17.66
C GLU A 35 -27.44 -8.64 -17.83
N GLU A 36 -26.62 -8.94 -16.83
CA GLU A 36 -26.09 -10.26 -16.56
C GLU A 36 -27.22 -11.26 -16.44
N THR A 37 -27.28 -12.24 -17.33
CA THR A 37 -27.57 -13.67 -17.07
C THR A 37 -27.77 -14.38 -18.39
N SER A 38 -26.69 -14.93 -18.94
CA SER A 38 -26.83 -16.04 -19.89
C SER A 38 -25.65 -16.99 -19.71
N THR A 39 -25.98 -18.17 -19.21
CA THR A 39 -25.20 -19.40 -19.20
C THR A 39 -24.79 -19.74 -20.64
N TYR A 40 -23.74 -19.10 -21.14
CA TYR A 40 -23.12 -19.44 -22.42
C TYR A 40 -22.08 -20.53 -22.16
N SER A 41 -22.30 -21.71 -22.74
CA SER A 41 -21.34 -22.81 -22.74
C SER A 41 -19.95 -22.30 -23.15
N ASP A 42 -18.97 -22.50 -22.26
CA ASP A 42 -17.62 -21.99 -22.37
C ASP A 42 -16.78 -22.83 -23.34
N SER A 43 -17.18 -22.88 -24.60
CA SER A 43 -16.43 -23.56 -25.65
C SER A 43 -15.25 -22.67 -26.09
N VAL A 44 -14.03 -23.11 -25.80
CA VAL A 44 -12.79 -22.53 -26.36
C VAL A 44 -12.82 -22.69 -27.88
N VAL A 45 -12.49 -21.63 -28.62
CA VAL A 45 -12.40 -21.68 -30.08
C VAL A 45 -11.13 -22.43 -30.46
N ASP A 46 -11.27 -23.62 -31.06
CA ASP A 46 -10.14 -24.36 -31.61
C ASP A 46 -9.72 -23.75 -32.96
N LEU A 47 -8.56 -23.11 -32.99
CA LEU A 47 -7.95 -22.52 -34.19
C LEU A 47 -6.97 -23.48 -34.89
N ASN A 48 -6.87 -24.74 -34.45
CA ASN A 48 -5.97 -25.71 -35.06
C ASN A 48 -6.33 -25.93 -36.54
N GLY A 49 -5.44 -25.48 -37.44
CA GLY A 49 -5.56 -25.65 -38.89
C GLY A 49 -6.12 -24.46 -39.67
N ASN A 50 -6.53 -23.35 -39.03
CA ASN A 50 -7.01 -22.14 -39.72
C ASN A 50 -6.03 -20.97 -39.57
N SER A 51 -5.05 -20.89 -40.49
CA SER A 51 -4.00 -19.85 -40.47
C SER A 51 -4.55 -18.43 -40.53
N TYR A 52 -5.63 -18.19 -41.28
CA TYR A 52 -6.25 -16.86 -41.38
C TYR A 52 -6.93 -16.44 -40.07
N GLY A 53 -7.55 -17.38 -39.37
CA GLY A 53 -8.14 -17.13 -38.06
C GLY A 53 -7.09 -16.72 -37.03
N GLN A 54 -5.96 -17.43 -37.00
CA GLN A 54 -4.84 -17.11 -36.10
C GLN A 54 -4.31 -15.69 -36.37
N ILE A 55 -4.00 -15.35 -37.63
CA ILE A 55 -3.49 -14.03 -37.99
C ILE A 55 -4.48 -12.91 -37.63
N LEU A 56 -5.78 -13.12 -37.88
CA LEU A 56 -6.82 -12.16 -37.54
C LEU A 56 -6.85 -11.87 -36.04
N PHE A 57 -6.85 -12.91 -35.20
CA PHE A 57 -6.92 -12.75 -33.75
C PHE A 57 -5.61 -12.20 -33.16
N GLU A 58 -4.46 -12.52 -33.74
CA GLU A 58 -3.18 -11.90 -33.37
C GLU A 58 -3.17 -10.39 -33.66
N HIS A 59 -3.63 -9.99 -34.85
CA HIS A 59 -3.77 -8.57 -35.19
C HIS A 59 -4.77 -7.87 -34.28
N LEU A 60 -5.92 -8.50 -34.00
CA LEU A 60 -6.93 -7.96 -33.10
C LEU A 60 -6.38 -7.75 -31.68
N LEU A 61 -5.64 -8.73 -31.15
CA LEU A 61 -4.98 -8.62 -29.84
C LEU A 61 -3.97 -7.47 -29.83
N SER A 62 -3.14 -7.37 -30.87
CA SER A 62 -2.15 -6.29 -31.00
C SER A 62 -2.83 -4.92 -31.03
N GLU A 63 -3.89 -4.76 -31.80
CA GLU A 63 -4.67 -3.51 -31.88
C GLU A 63 -5.34 -3.17 -30.54
N PHE A 64 -5.86 -4.16 -29.83
CA PHE A 64 -6.42 -3.94 -28.50
C PHE A 64 -5.35 -3.53 -27.48
N CYS A 65 -4.20 -4.21 -27.46
CA CYS A 65 -3.07 -3.80 -26.62
C CYS A 65 -2.65 -2.36 -26.96
N LEU A 66 -2.46 -2.03 -28.24
CA LEU A 66 -2.11 -0.68 -28.68
C LEU A 66 -3.17 0.38 -28.30
N ALA A 67 -4.45 0.03 -28.39
CA ALA A 67 -5.55 0.89 -27.99
C ALA A 67 -5.51 1.21 -26.48
N CYS A 68 -5.05 0.27 -25.64
CA CYS A 68 -4.81 0.53 -24.22
C CYS A 68 -3.69 1.56 -23.98
N PHE A 69 -2.70 1.68 -24.87
CA PHE A 69 -1.63 2.69 -24.76
C PHE A 69 -2.01 4.05 -25.34
N SER A 70 -2.79 4.07 -26.42
CA SER A 70 -2.96 5.26 -27.27
C SER A 70 -4.28 6.01 -27.05
N LYS A 71 -5.36 5.32 -26.66
CA LYS A 71 -6.68 5.95 -26.54
C LYS A 71 -6.88 6.63 -25.20
N GLU A 72 -7.88 7.49 -25.12
CA GLU A 72 -8.35 8.10 -23.86
C GLU A 72 -8.96 7.05 -22.92
N TRP A 73 -8.91 7.33 -21.61
CA TRP A 73 -9.32 6.37 -20.56
C TRP A 73 -10.70 5.76 -20.77
N ILE A 74 -11.69 6.59 -21.15
CA ILE A 74 -13.08 6.15 -21.34
C ILE A 74 -13.15 5.04 -22.40
N ALA A 75 -12.46 5.22 -23.52
CA ALA A 75 -12.42 4.22 -24.58
C ALA A 75 -11.65 2.95 -24.19
N ARG A 76 -10.69 3.04 -23.25
CA ARG A 76 -9.91 1.88 -22.78
C ARG A 76 -10.75 0.89 -22.00
N THR A 77 -11.79 1.33 -21.29
CA THR A 77 -12.65 0.44 -20.48
C THR A 77 -13.26 -0.69 -21.30
N GLY A 78 -13.82 -0.37 -22.47
CA GLY A 78 -14.34 -1.36 -23.42
C GLY A 78 -13.25 -2.26 -24.01
N VAL A 79 -12.06 -1.69 -24.29
CA VAL A 79 -10.92 -2.46 -24.83
C VAL A 79 -10.39 -3.47 -23.81
N MET A 80 -10.29 -3.09 -22.53
CA MET A 80 -9.92 -4.00 -21.44
C MET A 80 -10.90 -5.17 -21.33
N GLY A 81 -12.21 -4.90 -21.39
CA GLY A 81 -13.24 -5.94 -21.42
C GLY A 81 -13.12 -6.85 -22.66
N GLY A 82 -12.88 -6.27 -23.83
CA GLY A 82 -12.66 -7.00 -25.08
C GLY A 82 -11.42 -7.91 -25.04
N LEU A 83 -10.31 -7.44 -24.44
CA LEU A 83 -9.11 -8.25 -24.23
C LEU A 83 -9.39 -9.46 -23.32
N ILE A 84 -10.07 -9.26 -22.20
CA ILE A 84 -10.42 -10.36 -21.30
C ILE A 84 -11.33 -11.38 -22.00
N LEU A 85 -12.31 -10.92 -22.77
CA LEU A 85 -13.18 -11.80 -23.55
C LEU A 85 -12.38 -12.60 -24.59
N LEU A 86 -11.48 -11.93 -25.32
CA LEU A 86 -10.62 -12.57 -26.31
C LEU A 86 -9.72 -13.64 -25.67
N MET A 87 -9.10 -13.33 -24.53
CA MET A 87 -8.28 -14.27 -23.77
C MET A 87 -9.08 -15.51 -23.36
N ARG A 88 -10.29 -15.31 -22.83
CA ARG A 88 -11.19 -16.42 -22.45
C ARG A 88 -11.59 -17.29 -23.64
N LYS A 89 -11.92 -16.69 -24.79
CA LYS A 89 -12.36 -17.43 -25.98
C LYS A 89 -11.25 -18.21 -26.67
N LEU A 90 -10.03 -17.69 -26.69
CA LEU A 90 -8.88 -18.35 -27.34
C LEU A 90 -8.11 -19.29 -26.40
N GLY A 91 -8.33 -19.16 -25.09
CA GLY A 91 -7.77 -20.05 -24.09
C GLY A 91 -6.28 -19.81 -23.76
N LEU A 92 -5.83 -20.47 -22.70
CA LEU A 92 -4.50 -20.26 -22.11
C LEU A 92 -3.35 -20.63 -23.06
N GLY A 93 -3.51 -21.70 -23.84
CA GLY A 93 -2.47 -22.19 -24.76
C GLY A 93 -2.07 -21.17 -25.83
N TRP A 94 -3.05 -20.49 -26.43
CA TRP A 94 -2.79 -19.43 -27.41
C TRP A 94 -2.21 -18.18 -26.73
N CYS A 95 -2.82 -17.74 -25.63
CA CYS A 95 -2.42 -16.53 -24.91
C CYS A 95 -1.00 -16.61 -24.34
N LYS A 96 -0.45 -17.80 -24.10
CA LYS A 96 0.91 -17.97 -23.56
C LYS A 96 1.99 -17.34 -24.45
N HIS A 97 1.78 -17.27 -25.77
CA HIS A 97 2.70 -16.59 -26.70
C HIS A 97 2.71 -15.07 -26.50
N PHE A 98 1.63 -14.52 -25.96
CA PHE A 98 1.43 -13.08 -25.74
C PHE A 98 1.50 -12.68 -24.26
N GLU A 99 1.94 -13.58 -23.37
CA GLU A 99 1.99 -13.39 -21.91
C GLU A 99 2.68 -12.06 -21.54
N VAL A 100 3.88 -11.82 -22.10
CA VAL A 100 4.65 -10.60 -21.82
C VAL A 100 3.93 -9.34 -22.31
N ALA A 101 3.32 -9.38 -23.49
CA ALA A 101 2.61 -8.23 -24.07
C ALA A 101 1.34 -7.88 -23.26
N LEU A 102 0.61 -8.90 -22.81
CA LEU A 102 -0.59 -8.73 -21.99
C LEU A 102 -0.26 -8.23 -20.59
N LEU A 103 0.79 -8.76 -19.95
CA LEU A 103 1.25 -8.26 -18.65
C LEU A 103 1.80 -6.84 -18.73
N HIS A 104 2.56 -6.52 -19.79
CA HIS A 104 3.04 -5.16 -20.03
C HIS A 104 1.86 -4.19 -20.16
N THR A 105 0.85 -4.55 -20.95
CA THR A 105 -0.36 -3.76 -21.13
C THR A 105 -1.11 -3.59 -19.81
N ALA A 106 -1.26 -4.65 -19.02
CA ALA A 106 -1.91 -4.61 -17.72
C ALA A 106 -1.19 -3.68 -16.73
N ILE A 107 0.14 -3.79 -16.63
CA ILE A 107 0.94 -2.90 -15.76
C ILE A 107 0.86 -1.45 -16.23
N PHE A 108 0.94 -1.22 -17.55
CA PHE A 108 0.81 0.12 -18.11
C PHE A 108 -0.52 0.75 -17.75
N VAL A 109 -1.63 0.03 -17.90
CA VAL A 109 -2.97 0.53 -17.58
C VAL A 109 -3.09 0.91 -16.09
N VAL A 110 -2.50 0.12 -15.19
CA VAL A 110 -2.44 0.45 -13.75
C VAL A 110 -1.59 1.70 -13.50
N LYS A 111 -0.47 1.83 -14.20
CA LYS A 111 0.45 2.97 -14.09
C LYS A 111 -0.16 4.27 -14.59
N ASP A 112 -0.89 4.21 -15.69
CA ASP A 112 -1.52 5.35 -16.37
C ASP A 112 -2.93 5.66 -15.87
N ALA A 113 -3.43 4.90 -14.87
CA ALA A 113 -4.76 5.10 -14.32
C ALA A 113 -4.90 6.49 -13.66
N PRO A 114 -5.77 7.38 -14.17
CA PRO A 114 -5.95 8.71 -13.61
C PRO A 114 -6.67 8.65 -12.27
N SER A 115 -6.15 9.35 -11.26
CA SER A 115 -6.75 9.43 -9.92
C SER A 115 -8.04 10.25 -9.88
N HIS A 116 -8.26 11.13 -10.86
CA HIS A 116 -9.40 12.04 -10.91
C HIS A 116 -10.65 11.45 -11.59
N ILE A 117 -10.51 10.34 -12.31
CA ILE A 117 -11.63 9.68 -12.97
C ILE A 117 -12.19 8.61 -12.04
N ALA A 118 -13.51 8.68 -11.79
CA ALA A 118 -14.19 7.68 -10.98
C ALA A 118 -13.97 6.28 -11.53
N ASN A 119 -13.73 5.31 -10.64
CA ASN A 119 -13.46 3.91 -10.95
C ASN A 119 -12.22 3.62 -11.82
N ALA A 120 -11.49 4.60 -12.34
CA ALA A 120 -10.33 4.33 -13.20
C ALA A 120 -9.30 3.41 -12.54
N CYS A 121 -8.87 3.72 -11.30
CA CYS A 121 -7.97 2.83 -10.56
C CYS A 121 -8.58 1.45 -10.28
N LYS A 122 -9.90 1.36 -10.10
CA LYS A 122 -10.62 0.10 -9.88
C LYS A 122 -10.60 -0.75 -11.15
N ASP A 123 -11.01 -0.18 -12.28
CA ASP A 123 -11.04 -0.84 -13.59
C ASP A 123 -9.65 -1.31 -14.00
N ALA A 124 -8.64 -0.46 -13.78
CA ALA A 124 -7.24 -0.78 -14.05
C ALA A 124 -6.75 -1.99 -13.25
N MET A 125 -6.99 -1.98 -11.94
CA MET A 125 -6.61 -3.09 -11.06
C MET A 125 -7.40 -4.35 -11.37
N PHE A 126 -8.68 -4.20 -11.72
CA PHE A 126 -9.54 -5.32 -12.08
C PHE A 126 -9.06 -6.00 -13.36
N PHE A 127 -8.70 -5.21 -14.37
CA PHE A 127 -8.07 -5.71 -15.59
C PHE A 127 -6.76 -6.43 -15.28
N PHE A 128 -5.89 -5.84 -14.46
CA PHE A 128 -4.63 -6.45 -14.05
C PHE A 128 -4.83 -7.80 -13.36
N VAL A 129 -5.70 -7.84 -12.33
CA VAL A 129 -5.99 -9.08 -11.59
C VAL A 129 -6.56 -10.16 -12.51
N ARG A 130 -7.48 -9.80 -13.42
CA ARG A 130 -8.04 -10.77 -14.38
C ARG A 130 -6.98 -11.34 -15.32
N VAL A 131 -6.06 -10.51 -15.82
CA VAL A 131 -4.94 -10.96 -16.65
C VAL A 131 -4.03 -11.90 -15.84
N THR A 132 -3.66 -11.53 -14.62
CA THR A 132 -2.78 -12.38 -13.79
C THR A 132 -3.45 -13.68 -13.38
N SER A 133 -4.73 -13.65 -12.98
CA SER A 133 -5.47 -14.85 -12.60
C SER A 133 -5.74 -15.77 -13.78
N PHE A 134 -5.86 -15.23 -14.99
CA PHE A 134 -5.99 -16.04 -16.20
C PHE A 134 -4.73 -16.87 -16.49
N PHE A 135 -3.53 -16.29 -16.31
CA PHE A 135 -2.27 -17.00 -16.58
C PHE A 135 -1.81 -17.89 -15.44
N TYR A 136 -2.04 -17.47 -14.20
CA TYR A 136 -1.41 -18.06 -13.02
C TYR A 136 -2.40 -18.63 -12.00
N GLY A 137 -3.69 -18.63 -12.33
CA GLY A 137 -4.74 -19.16 -11.48
C GLY A 137 -5.30 -18.16 -10.47
N SER A 138 -6.41 -18.56 -9.85
CA SER A 138 -7.05 -17.79 -8.80
C SER A 138 -6.51 -18.20 -7.41
N PRO A 139 -6.39 -17.24 -6.47
CA PRO A 139 -5.97 -17.52 -5.10
C PRO A 139 -6.98 -18.23 -4.17
N ALA A 140 -8.21 -18.60 -4.58
CA ALA A 140 -9.10 -19.47 -3.78
C ALA A 140 -10.35 -19.98 -4.54
N SER A 141 -10.84 -21.17 -4.16
CA SER A 141 -12.13 -21.77 -4.60
C SER A 141 -13.30 -21.38 -3.68
N TRP A 142 -14.50 -21.31 -4.25
CA TRP A 142 -15.72 -20.79 -3.61
C TRP A 142 -16.25 -21.66 -2.46
N GLU A 143 -16.10 -21.19 -1.22
CA GLU A 143 -17.09 -21.22 -0.14
C GLU A 143 -16.58 -20.32 1.01
N GLY A 144 -17.25 -19.17 1.25
CA GLY A 144 -16.89 -18.22 2.32
C GLY A 144 -15.84 -17.13 1.99
N SER A 145 -15.55 -16.91 0.70
CA SER A 145 -14.65 -15.88 0.10
C SER A 145 -13.72 -15.14 1.08
N PRO A 146 -12.44 -15.55 1.21
CA PRO A 146 -11.49 -14.84 2.07
C PRO A 146 -11.13 -13.46 1.51
N ASN A 147 -10.98 -12.46 2.39
CA ASN A 147 -10.44 -11.15 2.03
C ASN A 147 -8.93 -11.26 1.80
N ILE A 148 -8.48 -11.06 0.57
CA ILE A 148 -7.06 -11.01 0.23
C ILE A 148 -6.57 -9.58 0.44
N HIS A 149 -5.77 -9.41 1.48
CA HIS A 149 -5.08 -8.16 1.76
C HIS A 149 -3.66 -8.15 1.18
N ASP A 150 -3.08 -6.96 1.07
CA ASP A 150 -1.67 -6.77 0.72
C ASP A 150 -0.76 -7.54 1.69
N ILE A 151 0.38 -8.04 1.20
CA ILE A 151 1.39 -8.75 2.01
C ILE A 151 1.88 -7.87 3.16
N LEU A 152 1.99 -6.56 2.94
CA LEU A 152 2.40 -5.61 3.98
C LEU A 152 1.30 -5.31 5.00
N SER A 153 0.04 -5.70 4.75
CA SER A 153 -1.08 -5.36 5.64
C SER A 153 -0.86 -5.86 7.07
N PRO A 154 -1.12 -5.04 8.11
CA PRO A 154 -1.02 -5.49 9.51
C PRO A 154 -2.04 -6.58 9.86
N ASP A 155 -3.17 -6.64 9.14
CA ASP A 155 -4.25 -7.60 9.36
C ASP A 155 -4.11 -8.88 8.50
N GLY A 156 -3.07 -8.96 7.67
CA GLY A 156 -2.91 -9.96 6.60
C GLY A 156 -2.28 -11.30 6.99
N ASP A 157 -2.16 -11.65 8.28
CA ASP A 157 -1.50 -12.90 8.74
C ASP A 157 -2.30 -14.18 8.38
N SER A 158 -3.39 -14.08 7.61
CA SER A 158 -4.12 -15.23 7.04
C SER A 158 -3.45 -15.68 5.73
N GLN A 159 -2.48 -16.58 5.85
CA GLN A 159 -2.04 -17.40 4.72
C GLN A 159 -3.25 -18.25 4.28
N ILE A 160 -3.76 -17.98 3.09
CA ILE A 160 -4.76 -18.84 2.44
C ILE A 160 -3.94 -19.94 1.77
N SER A 161 -3.97 -21.13 2.36
CA SER A 161 -3.42 -22.35 1.78
C SER A 161 -4.40 -22.86 0.74
N SER A 162 -4.01 -22.79 -0.53
CA SER A 162 -4.73 -23.48 -1.60
C SER A 162 -3.74 -24.34 -2.38
N PRO A 163 -4.00 -25.65 -2.54
CA PRO A 163 -3.16 -26.52 -3.35
C PRO A 163 -3.41 -26.19 -4.83
N ALA A 164 -2.56 -25.34 -5.40
CA ALA A 164 -2.51 -25.10 -6.84
C ALA A 164 -1.26 -25.77 -7.43
N GLU A 165 -1.39 -26.29 -8.65
CA GLU A 165 -0.26 -26.85 -9.41
C GLU A 165 0.86 -25.82 -9.59
N PRO A 166 2.14 -26.24 -9.66
CA PRO A 166 3.26 -25.31 -9.80
C PRO A 166 3.14 -24.53 -11.11
N VAL A 167 2.90 -23.23 -10.97
CA VAL A 167 2.74 -22.30 -12.08
C VAL A 167 4.11 -21.91 -12.62
N SER A 168 4.37 -22.21 -13.90
CA SER A 168 5.60 -21.79 -14.58
C SER A 168 5.46 -20.36 -15.12
N VAL A 169 6.27 -19.43 -14.59
CA VAL A 169 6.32 -18.03 -15.05
C VAL A 169 7.54 -17.81 -15.93
N SER A 170 7.35 -17.10 -17.04
CA SER A 170 8.47 -16.76 -17.93
C SER A 170 9.42 -15.77 -17.25
N ILE A 171 10.73 -15.92 -17.45
CA ILE A 171 11.75 -15.00 -16.90
C ILE A 171 11.50 -13.57 -17.40
N ALA A 172 11.01 -13.41 -18.64
CA ALA A 172 10.70 -12.11 -19.22
C ALA A 172 9.53 -11.43 -18.49
N SER A 173 8.43 -12.16 -18.26
CA SER A 173 7.27 -11.69 -17.48
C SER A 173 7.68 -11.27 -16.08
N LEU A 174 8.45 -12.13 -15.39
CA LEU A 174 8.93 -11.84 -14.04
C LEU A 174 9.84 -10.59 -14.02
N THR A 175 10.78 -10.49 -14.96
CA THR A 175 11.69 -9.34 -15.06
C THR A 175 10.92 -8.04 -15.29
N LEU A 176 9.89 -8.07 -16.14
CA LEU A 176 9.02 -6.93 -16.42
C LEU A 176 8.31 -6.45 -15.16
N VAL A 177 7.70 -7.37 -14.40
CA VAL A 177 6.93 -7.02 -13.19
C VAL A 177 7.87 -6.56 -12.07
N VAL A 178 8.98 -7.27 -11.84
CA VAL A 178 9.95 -6.95 -10.77
C VAL A 178 10.64 -5.60 -11.02
N ALA A 179 10.76 -5.15 -12.27
CA ALA A 179 11.30 -3.82 -12.57
C ALA A 179 10.46 -2.67 -11.99
N GLU A 180 9.17 -2.89 -11.72
CA GLU A 180 8.25 -1.88 -11.17
C GLU A 180 8.04 -2.04 -9.65
N ILE A 181 8.84 -2.88 -8.96
CA ILE A 181 8.71 -3.10 -7.50
C ILE A 181 8.88 -1.80 -6.68
N ALA A 182 9.75 -0.90 -7.15
CA ALA A 182 9.99 0.42 -6.57
C ALA A 182 9.38 1.53 -7.45
N SER A 183 8.18 1.30 -7.99
CA SER A 183 7.43 2.33 -8.72
C SER A 183 6.95 3.45 -7.80
N THR A 184 6.98 4.70 -8.25
CA THR A 184 6.47 5.85 -7.49
C THR A 184 4.96 5.80 -7.29
N ASN A 185 4.24 5.11 -8.17
CA ASN A 185 2.79 4.89 -8.06
C ASN A 185 2.49 3.74 -7.08
N ALA A 186 1.78 4.03 -5.99
CA ALA A 186 1.41 3.06 -4.97
C ALA A 186 0.53 1.92 -5.49
N LEU A 187 -0.31 2.19 -6.51
CA LEU A 187 -1.17 1.18 -7.13
C LEU A 187 -0.35 0.14 -7.90
N VAL A 188 0.70 0.59 -8.60
CA VAL A 188 1.64 -0.29 -9.30
C VAL A 188 2.42 -1.15 -8.30
N ARG A 189 2.89 -0.58 -7.18
CA ARG A 189 3.57 -1.37 -6.14
C ARG A 189 2.66 -2.46 -5.56
N PHE A 190 1.38 -2.15 -5.30
CA PHE A 190 0.40 -3.16 -4.90
C PHE A 190 0.21 -4.24 -5.97
N ALA A 191 0.06 -3.86 -7.25
CA ALA A 191 -0.10 -4.79 -8.36
C ALA A 191 1.09 -5.77 -8.46
N VAL A 192 2.32 -5.27 -8.32
CA VAL A 192 3.54 -6.09 -8.29
C VAL A 192 3.52 -7.08 -7.14
N ARG A 193 3.21 -6.62 -5.91
CA ARG A 193 3.12 -7.51 -4.74
C ARG A 193 2.02 -8.56 -4.88
N HIS A 194 0.88 -8.19 -5.43
CA HIS A 194 -0.23 -9.11 -5.70
C HIS A 194 0.17 -10.17 -6.73
N PHE A 195 0.81 -9.77 -7.83
CA PHE A 195 1.34 -10.71 -8.83
C PHE A 195 2.32 -11.69 -8.19
N LEU A 196 3.29 -11.19 -7.41
CA LEU A 196 4.28 -12.05 -6.76
C LEU A 196 3.61 -13.02 -5.79
N ARG A 197 2.57 -12.59 -5.07
CA ARG A 197 1.76 -13.47 -4.22
C ARG A 197 1.14 -14.61 -5.03
N VAL A 198 0.41 -14.28 -6.11
CA VAL A 198 -0.29 -15.25 -6.96
C VAL A 198 0.67 -16.26 -7.58
N VAL A 199 1.82 -15.80 -8.06
CA VAL A 199 2.84 -16.67 -8.66
C VAL A 199 3.55 -17.54 -7.61
N SER A 200 3.69 -17.06 -6.38
CA SER A 200 4.41 -17.77 -5.31
C SER A 200 3.61 -18.86 -4.59
N ASN A 201 2.35 -19.14 -4.98
CA ASN A 201 1.48 -20.12 -4.33
C ASN A 201 2.24 -21.42 -3.99
N ASP A 202 2.21 -21.78 -2.69
CA ASP A 202 2.74 -22.92 -1.88
C ASP A 202 3.82 -23.90 -2.41
N CYS A 203 4.05 -24.05 -3.72
CA CYS A 203 4.98 -25.00 -4.33
C CYS A 203 6.32 -24.40 -4.77
N THR A 204 6.42 -23.10 -5.02
CA THR A 204 7.68 -22.41 -5.35
C THR A 204 7.91 -21.25 -4.39
N SER A 205 8.92 -21.37 -3.52
CA SER A 205 9.27 -20.29 -2.61
C SER A 205 9.60 -19.02 -3.40
N LEU A 206 9.03 -17.89 -2.96
CA LEU A 206 9.30 -16.58 -3.54
C LEU A 206 10.81 -16.27 -3.56
N ASP A 207 11.57 -16.83 -2.61
CA ASP A 207 13.04 -16.85 -2.60
C ASP A 207 13.65 -17.39 -3.90
N LYS A 208 13.18 -18.55 -4.37
CA LYS A 208 13.70 -19.18 -5.60
C LYS A 208 13.40 -18.32 -6.81
N LEU A 209 12.18 -17.77 -6.88
CA LEU A 209 11.73 -16.95 -7.99
C LEU A 209 12.57 -15.68 -8.12
N LEU A 210 12.84 -15.00 -7.00
CA LEU A 210 13.58 -13.73 -6.99
C LEU A 210 15.11 -13.90 -6.93
N SER A 211 15.61 -15.09 -6.66
CA SER A 211 17.06 -15.37 -6.55
C SER A 211 17.86 -14.95 -7.79
N GLY A 212 17.28 -15.09 -8.98
CA GLY A 212 17.89 -14.67 -10.26
C GLY A 212 17.98 -13.15 -10.44
N HIS A 213 17.23 -12.36 -9.65
CA HIS A 213 17.09 -10.92 -9.80
C HIS A 213 17.76 -10.12 -8.70
N VAL A 214 18.41 -10.77 -7.72
CA VAL A 214 19.03 -10.13 -6.54
C VAL A 214 19.96 -8.97 -6.92
N THR A 215 20.86 -9.17 -7.90
CA THR A 215 21.81 -8.13 -8.32
C THR A 215 21.09 -6.91 -8.92
N SER A 216 20.04 -7.15 -9.72
CA SER A 216 19.23 -6.09 -10.31
C SER A 216 18.42 -5.35 -9.24
N LEU A 217 17.86 -6.07 -8.27
CA LEU A 217 17.13 -5.50 -7.13
C LEU A 217 18.04 -4.65 -6.25
N LYS A 218 19.25 -5.12 -5.90
CA LYS A 218 20.20 -4.33 -5.12
C LYS A 218 20.61 -3.05 -5.86
N ARG A 219 20.82 -3.13 -7.17
CA ARG A 219 21.09 -1.94 -8.00
C ARG A 219 19.89 -0.99 -8.08
N LEU A 220 18.66 -1.49 -8.06
CA LEU A 220 17.47 -0.65 -8.07
C LEU A 220 17.27 0.07 -6.72
N LEU A 221 17.45 -0.66 -5.61
CA LEU A 221 17.09 -0.20 -4.27
C LEU A 221 18.21 0.56 -3.55
N PHE A 222 19.47 0.24 -3.83
CA PHE A 222 20.63 0.79 -3.11
C PHE A 222 21.59 1.58 -4.01
N ALA A 223 21.18 1.97 -5.24
CA ALA A 223 22.06 2.71 -6.15
C ALA A 223 22.42 4.12 -5.66
N LYS A 224 21.56 4.75 -4.87
CA LYS A 224 21.71 6.14 -4.43
C LYS A 224 21.44 6.23 -2.94
N LEU A 225 22.07 7.22 -2.32
CA LEU A 225 21.81 7.58 -0.92
C LEU A 225 20.39 8.11 -0.77
N LEU A 226 19.72 7.76 0.34
CA LEU A 226 18.31 8.11 0.56
C LEU A 226 18.10 9.63 0.51
N ARG A 227 19.05 10.40 1.05
CA ARG A 227 19.01 11.87 1.05
C ARG A 227 19.04 12.54 -0.33
N THR A 228 19.41 11.81 -1.37
CA THR A 228 19.50 12.35 -2.75
C THR A 228 18.23 12.09 -3.57
N LEU A 229 17.29 11.31 -3.02
CA LEU A 229 16.07 10.91 -3.70
C LEU A 229 14.97 11.96 -3.54
N SER A 230 14.08 12.03 -4.53
CA SER A 230 12.83 12.76 -4.38
C SER A 230 11.92 12.02 -3.37
N LEU A 231 10.96 12.71 -2.74
CA LEU A 231 10.04 12.07 -1.80
C LEU A 231 9.27 10.87 -2.40
N PRO A 232 8.74 10.93 -3.64
CA PRO A 232 8.14 9.76 -4.30
C PRO A 232 9.10 8.58 -4.44
N ASP A 233 10.35 8.84 -4.84
CA ASP A 233 11.35 7.77 -5.02
C ASP A 233 11.77 7.18 -3.67
N LEU A 234 11.92 8.03 -2.65
CA LEU A 234 12.22 7.61 -1.28
C LEU A 234 11.13 6.67 -0.73
N VAL A 235 9.86 7.06 -0.90
CA VAL A 235 8.71 6.21 -0.57
C VAL A 235 8.80 4.88 -1.31
N ALA A 236 9.02 4.92 -2.62
CA ALA A 236 9.02 3.71 -3.45
C ALA A 236 10.12 2.72 -3.06
N VAL A 237 11.34 3.21 -2.79
CA VAL A 237 12.46 2.36 -2.36
C VAL A 237 12.23 1.81 -0.95
N VAL A 238 11.81 2.64 0.02
CA VAL A 238 11.55 2.18 1.40
C VAL A 238 10.42 1.14 1.43
N ASP A 239 9.35 1.35 0.67
CA ASP A 239 8.23 0.40 0.54
C ASP A 239 8.65 -0.92 -0.10
N ALA A 240 9.50 -0.86 -1.13
CA ALA A 240 10.03 -2.05 -1.79
C ALA A 240 10.99 -2.85 -0.89
N VAL A 241 11.87 -2.17 -0.15
CA VAL A 241 12.75 -2.82 0.84
C VAL A 241 11.93 -3.45 1.98
N ALA A 242 10.89 -2.76 2.46
CA ALA A 242 9.96 -3.31 3.44
C ALA A 242 9.30 -4.60 2.94
N PHE A 243 8.81 -4.60 1.70
CA PHE A 243 8.21 -5.78 1.08
C PHE A 243 9.19 -6.95 0.94
N ILE A 244 10.40 -6.70 0.45
CA ILE A 244 11.40 -7.77 0.28
C ILE A 244 11.75 -8.37 1.64
N ASN A 245 11.96 -7.55 2.67
CA ASN A 245 12.33 -8.05 3.99
C ASN A 245 11.16 -8.76 4.70
N GLU A 246 9.92 -8.40 4.38
CA GLU A 246 8.72 -9.06 4.93
C GLU A 246 8.44 -10.39 4.24
N ALA A 247 8.53 -10.42 2.90
CA ALA A 247 8.14 -11.58 2.10
C ALA A 247 9.28 -12.58 1.88
N VAL A 248 10.53 -12.10 1.82
CA VAL A 248 11.73 -12.89 1.45
C VAL A 248 12.96 -12.41 2.23
N PRO A 249 12.98 -12.57 3.57
CA PRO A 249 14.03 -11.99 4.43
C PRO A 249 15.45 -12.46 4.08
N ASN A 250 15.59 -13.65 3.49
CA ASN A 250 16.90 -14.22 3.13
C ASN A 250 17.45 -13.68 1.80
N LEU A 251 16.65 -12.99 0.97
CA LEU A 251 17.07 -12.49 -0.34
C LEU A 251 18.10 -11.36 -0.21
N ILE A 252 17.83 -10.45 0.73
CA ILE A 252 18.70 -9.33 1.10
C ILE A 252 18.77 -9.37 2.62
N PRO A 253 19.71 -10.15 3.20
CA PRO A 253 19.78 -10.33 4.64
C PRO A 253 20.12 -9.00 5.31
N ILE A 254 19.66 -8.84 6.55
CA ILE A 254 19.96 -7.64 7.36
C ILE A 254 21.47 -7.44 7.52
N SER A 255 22.25 -8.51 7.56
CA SER A 255 23.71 -8.46 7.65
C SER A 255 24.40 -7.86 6.41
N ASP A 256 23.70 -7.66 5.28
CA ASP A 256 24.25 -6.98 4.10
C ASP A 256 24.64 -5.54 4.43
N ALA A 257 25.86 -5.14 4.04
CA ALA A 257 26.36 -3.78 4.22
C ALA A 257 25.46 -2.72 3.58
N ASN A 258 24.84 -3.01 2.43
CA ASN A 258 23.92 -2.07 1.77
C ASN A 258 22.65 -1.86 2.61
N MET A 259 22.11 -2.94 3.17
CA MET A 259 20.92 -2.91 4.01
C MET A 259 21.19 -2.18 5.33
N MET A 260 22.34 -2.44 5.96
CA MET A 260 22.73 -1.75 7.20
C MET A 260 22.97 -0.26 6.97
N SER A 261 23.64 0.11 5.87
CA SER A 261 23.82 1.53 5.50
C SER A 261 22.48 2.20 5.23
N PHE A 262 21.57 1.51 4.54
CA PHE A 262 20.23 2.00 4.25
C PHE A 262 19.41 2.24 5.53
N LEU A 263 19.37 1.25 6.44
CA LEU A 263 18.68 1.37 7.73
C LEU A 263 19.28 2.49 8.60
N GLY A 264 20.61 2.60 8.64
CA GLY A 264 21.29 3.65 9.40
C GLY A 264 20.96 5.06 8.89
N GLU A 265 20.96 5.26 7.57
CA GLU A 265 20.56 6.54 6.97
C GLU A 265 19.08 6.84 7.22
N LEU A 266 18.19 5.87 7.01
CA LEU A 266 16.75 6.02 7.22
C LEU A 266 16.40 6.37 8.67
N ILE A 267 16.98 5.67 9.64
CA ILE A 267 16.79 5.94 11.07
C ILE A 267 17.30 7.34 11.41
N LYS A 268 18.48 7.73 10.90
CA LYS A 268 19.01 9.07 11.13
C LYS A 268 18.09 10.16 10.57
N MET A 269 17.59 10.00 9.34
CA MET A 269 16.61 10.91 8.74
C MET A 269 15.38 11.10 9.64
N ILE A 270 14.86 9.99 10.16
CA ILE A 270 13.64 9.98 10.97
C ILE A 270 13.88 10.55 12.37
N CYS A 271 15.00 10.24 13.02
CA CYS A 271 15.34 10.80 14.33
C CYS A 271 15.56 12.32 14.26
N ILE A 272 16.11 12.83 13.15
CA ILE A 272 16.20 14.29 12.92
C ILE A 272 14.80 14.87 12.71
N ALA A 273 13.99 14.24 11.86
CA ALA A 273 12.63 14.70 11.58
C ALA A 273 11.71 14.71 12.81
N ASP A 274 11.92 13.77 13.74
CA ASP A 274 11.16 13.69 15.00
C ASP A 274 11.78 14.57 16.12
N GLY A 275 12.85 15.33 15.83
CA GLY A 275 13.49 16.27 16.76
C GLY A 275 14.36 15.63 17.85
N GLU A 276 14.73 14.35 17.72
CA GLU A 276 15.58 13.65 18.71
C GLU A 276 17.07 13.97 18.55
N ILE A 277 17.49 14.19 17.31
CA ILE A 277 18.88 14.46 16.95
C ILE A 277 18.89 15.73 16.10
N SER A 278 19.71 16.72 16.46
CA SER A 278 19.98 17.87 15.58
C SER A 278 21.31 17.62 14.86
N ASP A 279 21.28 17.61 13.53
CA ASP A 279 22.49 17.55 12.69
C ASP A 279 22.37 18.55 11.54
N LYS A 280 22.95 19.74 11.76
CA LYS A 280 22.97 20.84 10.79
C LYS A 280 23.71 20.50 9.50
N ASN A 281 24.57 19.48 9.52
CA ASN A 281 25.34 19.04 8.37
C ASN A 281 24.62 17.96 7.55
N PHE A 282 23.41 17.55 7.94
CA PHE A 282 22.70 16.44 7.32
C PHE A 282 22.14 16.72 5.90
N GLY A 283 22.48 17.87 5.32
CA GLY A 283 22.11 18.26 3.95
C GLY A 283 20.67 18.75 3.84
N SER A 284 20.35 19.41 2.73
CA SER A 284 18.98 19.88 2.42
C SER A 284 18.13 18.70 1.94
N VAL A 285 17.58 17.94 2.89
CA VAL A 285 16.69 16.79 2.63
C VAL A 285 15.29 17.12 3.10
N VAL A 286 14.27 16.61 2.40
CA VAL A 286 12.90 16.66 2.90
C VAL A 286 12.79 15.67 4.08
N LEU A 287 12.72 16.21 5.28
CA LEU A 287 12.52 15.43 6.51
C LEU A 287 11.03 15.32 6.80
N ILE A 288 10.58 14.14 7.22
CA ILE A 288 9.16 13.84 7.44
C ILE A 288 8.93 13.38 8.88
N ASP A 289 8.15 14.17 9.63
CA ASP A 289 7.82 13.88 11.02
C ASP A 289 6.92 12.63 11.18
N LYS A 290 6.72 12.21 12.43
CA LYS A 290 5.86 11.07 12.80
C LYS A 290 4.41 11.12 12.30
N ASN A 291 3.92 12.29 11.87
CA ASN A 291 2.56 12.51 11.36
C ASN A 291 2.55 12.68 9.83
N GLY A 292 3.70 12.60 9.16
CA GLY A 292 3.80 12.72 7.71
C GLY A 292 3.92 14.15 7.20
N TRP A 293 4.35 15.10 8.03
CA TRP A 293 4.58 16.50 7.64
C TRP A 293 6.04 16.78 7.34
N ALA A 294 6.29 17.67 6.39
CA ALA A 294 7.63 18.15 6.11
C ALA A 294 8.13 19.09 7.22
N VAL A 295 9.33 18.82 7.70
CA VAL A 295 10.00 19.58 8.77
C VAL A 295 11.38 20.03 8.31
N ASP A 296 11.91 21.06 8.98
CA ASP A 296 13.26 21.54 8.77
C ASP A 296 14.32 20.67 9.47
N SER A 297 15.59 21.06 9.39
CA SER A 297 16.72 20.35 10.00
C SER A 297 16.70 20.33 11.52
N ASP A 298 15.92 21.20 12.15
CA ASP A 298 15.74 21.28 13.60
C ASP A 298 14.47 20.53 14.05
N GLY A 299 13.74 19.91 13.11
CA GLY A 299 12.51 19.16 13.36
C GLY A 299 11.27 20.05 13.49
N GLU A 300 11.41 21.35 13.20
CA GLU A 300 10.31 22.29 13.28
C GLU A 300 9.50 22.31 11.97
N PRO A 301 8.18 22.52 12.04
CA PRO A 301 7.34 22.53 10.85
C PRO A 301 7.69 23.72 9.94
N ILE A 302 7.90 23.44 8.66
CA ILE A 302 8.28 24.45 7.65
C ILE A 302 7.19 25.54 7.49
N ALA A 303 5.94 25.20 7.76
CA ALA A 303 4.81 26.14 7.77
C ALA A 303 4.38 26.43 9.21
N GLY A 304 4.29 27.72 9.57
CA GLY A 304 3.93 28.17 10.93
C GLY A 304 2.51 27.81 11.40
N ASN A 305 1.65 27.29 10.51
CA ASN A 305 0.33 26.75 10.87
C ASN A 305 0.20 25.33 10.30
N LYS A 306 0.04 24.33 11.18
CA LYS A 306 -0.30 22.95 10.78
C LYS A 306 -1.80 22.91 10.44
N PRO A 307 -2.19 22.64 9.19
CA PRO A 307 -3.61 22.52 8.86
C PRO A 307 -4.17 21.23 9.48
N LEU A 308 -5.45 21.28 9.89
CA LEU A 308 -6.13 20.18 10.58
C LEU A 308 -6.23 18.90 9.72
N VAL A 309 -6.20 19.06 8.40
CA VAL A 309 -6.28 17.98 7.41
C VAL A 309 -5.18 18.22 6.38
N GLN A 310 -4.53 17.14 5.94
CA GLN A 310 -3.53 17.25 4.87
C GLN A 310 -4.23 17.69 3.55
N PRO A 311 -3.78 18.77 2.89
CA PRO A 311 -4.47 19.36 1.74
C PRO A 311 -4.77 18.39 0.58
N SER A 312 -3.96 17.33 0.42
CA SER A 312 -4.11 16.33 -0.64
C SER A 312 -4.98 15.13 -0.27
N SER A 313 -5.46 15.00 0.97
CA SER A 313 -6.22 13.82 1.42
C SER A 313 -7.57 13.64 0.71
N ILE A 314 -8.20 14.72 0.23
CA ILE A 314 -9.48 14.63 -0.50
C ILE A 314 -9.33 14.00 -1.89
N PHE A 315 -8.14 14.10 -2.48
CA PHE A 315 -7.82 13.53 -3.80
C PHE A 315 -7.19 12.14 -3.68
N GLN A 316 -7.06 11.61 -2.46
CA GLN A 316 -6.56 10.26 -2.24
C GLN A 316 -7.63 9.24 -2.62
N ARG A 317 -7.15 8.16 -3.23
CA ARG A 317 -7.99 7.03 -3.62
C ARG A 317 -8.45 6.29 -2.36
N HIS A 318 -9.75 6.02 -2.25
CA HIS A 318 -10.27 5.18 -1.16
C HIS A 318 -9.92 3.70 -1.38
N THR A 319 -10.06 2.88 -0.33
CA THR A 319 -9.93 1.43 -0.43
C THR A 319 -10.79 0.89 -1.56
N ILE A 320 -10.22 0.05 -2.43
CA ILE A 320 -10.94 -0.60 -3.52
C ILE A 320 -11.12 -2.07 -3.18
N THR A 321 -12.35 -2.53 -3.26
CA THR A 321 -12.70 -3.95 -3.14
C THR A 321 -13.01 -4.48 -4.53
N LEU A 322 -12.24 -5.48 -4.96
CA LEU A 322 -12.42 -6.19 -6.23
C LEU A 322 -13.13 -7.50 -5.95
N GLU A 323 -14.29 -7.68 -6.57
CA GLU A 323 -15.15 -8.86 -6.46
C GLU A 323 -15.50 -9.32 -7.87
N ASP A 324 -15.24 -10.60 -8.16
CA ASP A 324 -15.58 -11.25 -9.42
C ASP A 324 -15.71 -12.74 -9.16
N ASP A 325 -16.80 -13.34 -9.65
CA ASP A 325 -17.04 -14.78 -9.59
C ASP A 325 -15.90 -15.58 -10.23
N ASN A 326 -15.26 -15.02 -11.26
CA ASN A 326 -14.13 -15.65 -11.95
C ASN A 326 -12.82 -15.57 -11.17
N ILE A 327 -12.69 -14.64 -10.22
CA ILE A 327 -11.51 -14.49 -9.36
C ILE A 327 -11.66 -15.34 -8.10
N GLY A 328 -12.89 -15.66 -7.66
CA GLY A 328 -13.11 -16.55 -6.51
C GLY A 328 -12.68 -15.98 -5.15
N ALA A 329 -12.24 -14.72 -5.09
CA ALA A 329 -11.77 -14.06 -3.88
C ALA A 329 -12.05 -12.55 -3.90
N ARG A 330 -12.15 -11.95 -2.70
CA ARG A 330 -12.30 -10.50 -2.53
C ARG A 330 -10.94 -9.87 -2.31
N ILE A 331 -10.41 -9.17 -3.31
CA ILE A 331 -9.11 -8.49 -3.20
C ILE A 331 -9.32 -7.07 -2.70
N VAL A 332 -8.67 -6.73 -1.59
CA VAL A 332 -8.77 -5.42 -0.94
C VAL A 332 -7.50 -4.62 -1.23
N VAL A 333 -7.61 -3.66 -2.14
CA VAL A 333 -6.56 -2.69 -2.43
C VAL A 333 -6.64 -1.59 -1.38
N PRO A 334 -5.58 -1.35 -0.56
CA PRO A 334 -5.60 -0.37 0.52
C PRO A 334 -5.85 1.04 -0.03
N GLU A 335 -6.30 2.00 0.79
CA GLU A 335 -6.40 3.40 0.36
C GLU A 335 -5.04 4.02 -0.03
N GLY A 336 -5.07 5.06 -0.86
CA GLY A 336 -3.91 5.88 -1.13
C GLY A 336 -3.59 6.76 0.07
N LEU A 337 -2.29 6.88 0.38
CA LEU A 337 -1.80 7.78 1.43
C LEU A 337 -1.00 8.93 0.81
N ASN A 338 -0.99 10.07 1.50
CA ASN A 338 -0.09 11.17 1.15
C ASN A 338 1.36 10.71 1.29
N LEU A 339 2.26 11.21 0.45
CA LEU A 339 3.63 10.70 0.35
C LEU A 339 4.39 10.73 1.70
N GLY A 340 4.23 11.79 2.50
CA GLY A 340 4.85 11.85 3.83
C GLY A 340 4.31 10.78 4.79
N VAL A 341 2.99 10.59 4.82
CA VAL A 341 2.36 9.54 5.62
C VAL A 341 2.77 8.15 5.12
N GLN A 342 2.78 7.94 3.80
CA GLN A 342 3.22 6.70 3.17
C GLN A 342 4.68 6.39 3.53
N LEU A 343 5.59 7.38 3.51
CA LEU A 343 6.98 7.17 3.91
C LEU A 343 7.07 6.65 5.35
N ARG A 344 6.31 7.25 6.28
CA ARG A 344 6.27 6.81 7.68
C ARG A 344 5.73 5.39 7.79
N VAL A 345 4.63 5.08 7.11
CA VAL A 345 4.01 3.75 7.14
C VAL A 345 4.93 2.70 6.53
N SER A 346 5.54 2.96 5.37
CA SER A 346 6.51 2.07 4.72
C SER A 346 7.77 1.85 5.59
N THR A 347 8.23 2.87 6.31
CA THR A 347 9.32 2.69 7.28
C THR A 347 8.90 1.76 8.42
N LEU A 348 7.68 1.93 8.94
CA LEU A 348 7.16 1.05 9.99
C LEU A 348 6.95 -0.39 9.51
N PHE A 349 6.57 -0.59 8.24
CA PHE A 349 6.56 -1.92 7.62
C PHE A 349 7.95 -2.54 7.57
N LEU A 350 8.97 -1.77 7.20
CA LEU A 350 10.35 -2.25 7.24
C LEU A 350 10.79 -2.63 8.65
N PHE A 351 10.49 -1.80 9.65
CA PHE A 351 10.83 -2.12 11.04
C PHE A 351 10.05 -3.31 11.58
N ARG A 352 8.78 -3.50 11.19
CA ARG A 352 8.02 -4.72 11.48
C ARG A 352 8.75 -5.94 10.92
N ALA A 353 9.15 -5.91 9.66
CA ALA A 353 9.88 -7.01 9.03
C ALA A 353 11.22 -7.29 9.72
N VAL A 354 11.97 -6.25 10.09
CA VAL A 354 13.24 -6.37 10.83
C VAL A 354 13.04 -7.00 12.22
N VAL A 355 12.01 -6.57 12.94
CA VAL A 355 11.70 -7.06 14.30
C VAL A 355 11.23 -8.52 14.33
N ARG A 356 10.81 -9.09 13.19
CA ARG A 356 10.48 -10.51 13.08
C ARG A 356 11.71 -11.42 13.06
N LEU A 357 12.89 -10.88 12.77
CA LEU A 357 14.10 -11.67 12.58
C LEU A 357 14.82 -11.89 13.92
N ASP A 358 15.25 -13.12 14.18
CA ASP A 358 15.97 -13.45 15.42
C ASP A 358 17.32 -12.72 15.51
N GLU A 359 17.97 -12.48 14.36
CA GLU A 359 19.20 -11.68 14.23
C GLU A 359 19.06 -10.29 14.88
N PHE A 360 17.86 -9.70 14.85
CA PHE A 360 17.58 -8.41 15.46
C PHE A 360 17.76 -8.44 16.98
N PHE A 361 17.38 -9.55 17.65
CA PHE A 361 17.46 -9.70 19.10
C PHE A 361 18.84 -10.20 19.55
N GLU A 362 19.45 -11.10 18.77
CA GLU A 362 20.75 -11.72 19.09
C GLU A 362 21.94 -10.77 18.90
N ALA A 363 21.81 -9.73 18.09
CA ALA A 363 22.90 -8.80 17.82
C ALA A 363 23.49 -8.17 19.12
N GLY A 364 24.81 -8.26 19.29
CA GLY A 364 25.50 -7.65 20.43
C GLY A 364 25.48 -6.12 20.36
N VAL A 365 25.63 -5.44 21.51
CA VAL A 365 25.61 -3.97 21.62
C VAL A 365 26.67 -3.29 20.73
N GLN A 366 27.78 -3.96 20.45
CA GLN A 366 28.87 -3.42 19.61
C GLN A 366 28.63 -3.57 18.10
N THR A 367 27.59 -4.31 17.69
CA THR A 367 27.25 -4.45 16.27
C THR A 367 26.46 -3.24 15.80
N GLN A 368 26.53 -2.94 14.50
CA GLN A 368 25.72 -1.87 13.92
C GLN A 368 24.22 -2.07 14.20
N MET A 369 23.71 -3.31 14.12
CA MET A 369 22.31 -3.63 14.42
C MET A 369 21.97 -3.40 15.90
N GLY A 370 22.88 -3.77 16.81
CA GLY A 370 22.73 -3.49 18.25
C GLY A 370 22.59 -2.00 18.56
N ASN A 371 23.31 -1.13 17.83
CA ASN A 371 23.20 0.33 17.96
C ASN A 371 21.90 0.90 17.38
N LEU A 372 21.38 0.30 16.30
CA LEU A 372 20.12 0.73 15.68
C LEU A 372 18.87 0.25 16.43
N ARG A 373 18.95 -0.90 17.11
CA ARG A 373 17.82 -1.53 17.83
C ARG A 373 17.09 -0.57 18.77
N PRO A 374 17.75 0.17 19.69
CA PRO A 374 17.03 1.08 20.59
C PRO A 374 16.23 2.15 19.86
N HIS A 375 16.77 2.66 18.74
CA HIS A 375 16.13 3.68 17.92
C HIS A 375 14.91 3.12 17.19
N ILE A 376 15.01 1.92 16.62
CA ILE A 376 13.89 1.22 15.97
C ILE A 376 12.76 0.98 16.98
N VAL A 377 13.07 0.45 18.15
CA VAL A 377 12.07 0.18 19.20
C VAL A 377 11.43 1.48 19.69
N ALA A 378 12.23 2.52 19.94
CA ALA A 378 11.70 3.84 20.33
C ALA A 378 10.76 4.42 19.28
N LEU A 379 11.11 4.29 17.99
CA LEU A 379 10.28 4.75 16.88
C LEU A 379 8.94 4.04 16.80
N LEU A 380 8.92 2.72 17.03
CA LEU A 380 7.68 1.96 17.10
C LEU A 380 6.79 2.48 18.25
N PHE A 381 7.31 2.56 19.47
CA PHE A 381 6.54 3.08 20.61
C PHE A 381 6.02 4.49 20.40
N ARG A 382 6.84 5.41 19.86
CA ARG A 382 6.42 6.78 19.54
C ARG A 382 5.34 6.83 18.46
N SER A 383 5.35 5.89 17.51
CA SER A 383 4.34 5.82 16.45
C SER A 383 2.97 5.36 16.94
N LEU A 384 2.86 4.83 18.18
CA LEU A 384 1.56 4.53 18.80
C LEU A 384 0.73 5.78 19.10
N ILE A 385 1.38 6.93 19.26
CA ILE A 385 0.75 8.23 19.54
C ILE A 385 0.79 9.18 18.33
N SER A 386 0.97 8.63 17.13
CA SER A 386 0.88 9.39 15.87
C SER A 386 -0.58 9.59 15.46
N GLU A 387 -0.84 10.62 14.66
CA GLU A 387 -2.17 10.91 14.11
C GLU A 387 -2.63 9.92 13.03
N PRO A 388 -1.78 9.52 12.05
CA PRO A 388 -2.22 8.63 10.99
C PRO A 388 -2.56 7.22 11.51
N PRO A 389 -3.82 6.74 11.36
CA PRO A 389 -4.21 5.42 11.83
C PRO A 389 -3.37 4.26 11.26
N PRO A 390 -2.98 4.27 9.96
CA PRO A 390 -2.12 3.21 9.42
C PRO A 390 -0.77 3.08 10.14
N ALA A 391 -0.18 4.20 10.60
CA ALA A 391 1.08 4.17 11.34
C ALA A 391 0.91 3.51 12.72
N VAL A 392 -0.18 3.83 13.41
CA VAL A 392 -0.51 3.26 14.73
C VAL A 392 -0.78 1.75 14.62
N LEU A 393 -1.53 1.32 13.59
CA LEU A 393 -1.84 -0.09 13.35
C LEU A 393 -0.59 -0.91 13.04
N THR A 394 0.25 -0.44 12.11
CA THR A 394 1.50 -1.11 11.75
C THR A 394 2.45 -1.20 12.93
N SER A 395 2.59 -0.10 13.71
CA SER A 395 3.42 -0.11 14.91
C SER A 395 2.90 -1.09 15.97
N THR A 396 1.58 -1.12 16.19
CA THR A 396 0.96 -2.07 17.12
C THR A 396 1.22 -3.51 16.69
N SER A 397 1.09 -3.83 15.40
CA SER A 397 1.40 -5.18 14.87
C SER A 397 2.88 -5.55 15.06
N ALA A 398 3.80 -4.62 14.77
CA ALA A 398 5.23 -4.80 14.99
C ALA A 398 5.58 -5.04 16.46
N LEU A 399 5.03 -4.23 17.37
CA LEU A 399 5.26 -4.36 18.81
C LEU A 399 4.63 -5.63 19.39
N LYS A 400 3.45 -6.05 18.93
CA LYS A 400 2.87 -7.34 19.31
C LYS A 400 3.85 -8.48 19.05
N GLN A 401 4.53 -8.45 17.91
CA GLN A 401 5.53 -9.47 17.55
C GLN A 401 6.83 -9.32 18.33
N ALA A 402 7.30 -8.09 18.52
CA ALA A 402 8.52 -7.79 19.30
C ALA A 402 8.40 -8.21 20.77
N LEU A 403 7.20 -8.08 21.32
CA LEU A 403 6.87 -8.32 22.73
C LEU A 403 6.32 -9.72 22.96
N LYS A 404 6.20 -10.57 21.92
CA LYS A 404 5.83 -11.99 22.11
C LYS A 404 6.77 -12.60 23.15
N LEU A 405 6.17 -13.30 24.10
CA LEU A 405 6.90 -14.07 25.09
C LEU A 405 7.68 -15.17 24.36
N VAL A 406 8.91 -15.42 24.80
CA VAL A 406 9.65 -16.59 24.31
C VAL A 406 8.94 -17.84 24.86
N GLU A 407 8.11 -18.46 24.04
CA GLU A 407 7.57 -19.79 24.30
C GLU A 407 8.68 -20.81 23.99
N GLY A 408 9.34 -21.30 25.03
CA GLY A 408 10.34 -22.35 24.90
C GLY A 408 11.60 -22.12 25.73
N VAL A 409 11.48 -22.32 27.05
CA VAL A 409 12.47 -23.04 27.89
C VAL A 409 11.67 -23.55 29.10
N GLU A 410 11.13 -24.76 29.02
CA GLU A 410 10.43 -25.40 30.15
C GLU A 410 11.39 -25.92 31.24
N ASP A 411 12.71 -25.76 31.06
CA ASP A 411 13.73 -26.40 31.91
C ASP A 411 14.61 -25.45 32.75
N ALA A 412 14.15 -24.23 33.07
CA ALA A 412 14.87 -23.35 34.00
C ALA A 412 13.93 -22.82 35.09
N GLU A 413 14.26 -23.11 36.36
CA GLU A 413 13.49 -22.84 37.60
C GLU A 413 13.15 -21.36 37.88
N ASP A 414 13.41 -20.43 36.95
CA ASP A 414 13.06 -19.01 37.02
C ASP A 414 12.00 -18.65 35.95
N ALA A 415 10.77 -19.13 36.14
CA ALA A 415 9.61 -18.87 35.28
C ALA A 415 9.10 -17.42 35.38
N SER A 416 9.92 -16.45 34.96
CA SER A 416 9.48 -15.09 34.67
C SER A 416 9.27 -14.93 33.16
N PRO A 417 8.19 -14.28 32.70
CA PRO A 417 7.96 -14.04 31.28
C PRO A 417 9.10 -13.16 30.71
N ARG A 418 10.08 -13.80 30.05
CA ARG A 418 11.17 -13.12 29.37
C ARG A 418 10.65 -12.64 28.03
N HIS A 419 10.43 -11.33 27.94
CA HIS A 419 10.17 -10.66 26.67
C HIS A 419 11.46 -10.71 25.84
N ARG A 420 11.35 -10.82 24.51
CA ARG A 420 12.53 -10.75 23.62
C ARG A 420 13.27 -9.40 23.73
N LEU A 421 12.58 -8.35 24.17
CA LEU A 421 13.14 -7.04 24.49
C LEU A 421 13.46 -6.90 25.99
N SER A 422 14.56 -6.23 26.32
CA SER A 422 14.96 -5.99 27.72
C SER A 422 14.01 -5.00 28.42
N LYS A 423 13.87 -5.15 29.74
CA LYS A 423 12.92 -4.34 30.50
C LYS A 423 13.31 -2.86 30.54
N GLU A 424 14.61 -2.61 30.59
CA GLU A 424 15.21 -1.28 30.62
C GLU A 424 14.92 -0.52 29.31
N LEU A 425 15.01 -1.21 28.17
CA LEU A 425 14.73 -0.63 26.86
C LEU A 425 13.25 -0.25 26.73
N ILE A 426 12.35 -1.16 27.12
CA ILE A 426 10.90 -0.89 27.12
C ILE A 426 10.57 0.32 28.00
N GLN A 427 11.12 0.38 29.22
CA GLN A 427 10.93 1.52 30.12
C GLN A 427 11.45 2.84 29.53
N ALA A 428 12.60 2.81 28.87
CA ALA A 428 13.17 3.98 28.21
C ALA A 428 12.26 4.50 27.09
N CYS A 429 11.67 3.62 26.29
CA CYS A 429 10.78 4.00 25.18
C CYS A 429 9.40 4.50 25.65
N ILE A 430 8.88 3.98 26.76
CA ILE A 430 7.56 4.35 27.29
C ILE A 430 7.60 5.65 28.09
N ARG A 431 8.72 5.93 28.79
CA ARG A 431 8.83 7.10 29.68
C ARG A 431 8.44 8.44 29.01
N PRO A 432 8.88 8.77 27.79
CA PRO A 432 8.48 10.01 27.12
C PRO A 432 6.95 10.11 26.90
N ILE A 433 6.29 8.98 26.63
CA ILE A 433 4.84 8.93 26.43
C ILE A 433 4.11 9.18 27.76
N LEU A 434 4.60 8.60 28.85
CA LEU A 434 3.98 8.75 30.18
C LEU A 434 4.21 10.13 30.81
N VAL A 435 5.27 10.85 30.43
CA VAL A 435 5.47 12.23 30.91
C VAL A 435 4.31 13.12 30.48
N ASN A 436 3.81 12.95 29.26
CA ASN A 436 2.67 13.71 28.73
C ASN A 436 1.35 13.34 29.44
N LEU A 437 1.27 12.19 30.13
CA LEU A 437 0.11 11.81 30.96
C LEU A 437 0.15 12.43 32.36
N ARG A 438 1.21 13.15 32.73
CA ARG A 438 1.32 13.72 34.09
C ARG A 438 0.44 14.95 34.27
N ASP A 439 0.21 15.71 33.19
CA ASP A 439 -0.60 16.92 33.21
C ASP A 439 -1.87 16.74 32.38
N HIS A 440 -3.03 16.96 33.01
CA HIS A 440 -4.34 16.95 32.35
C HIS A 440 -4.39 17.84 31.09
N LYS A 441 -3.67 18.97 31.07
CA LYS A 441 -3.70 19.92 29.93
C LYS A 441 -2.98 19.40 28.68
N GLN A 442 -2.10 18.41 28.82
CA GLN A 442 -1.35 17.82 27.70
C GLN A 442 -2.02 16.55 27.16
N LEU A 443 -3.16 16.16 27.71
CA LEU A 443 -3.93 15.03 27.21
C LEU A 443 -4.58 15.37 25.86
N SER A 444 -4.16 14.66 24.82
CA SER A 444 -4.70 14.75 23.47
C SER A 444 -5.40 13.45 23.07
N ILE A 445 -6.32 13.52 22.11
CA ILE A 445 -7.01 12.32 21.58
C ILE A 445 -6.00 11.28 21.03
N PRO A 446 -4.97 11.65 20.24
CA PRO A 446 -3.95 10.69 19.81
C PRO A 446 -3.17 10.06 20.96
N LEU A 447 -2.89 10.81 22.03
CA LEU A 447 -2.21 10.27 23.21
C LEU A 447 -3.09 9.26 23.96
N LEU A 448 -4.39 9.53 24.11
CA LEU A 448 -5.33 8.61 24.75
C LEU A 448 -5.55 7.34 23.92
N ASN A 449 -5.69 7.47 22.60
CA ASN A 449 -5.78 6.33 21.69
C ASN A 449 -4.49 5.49 21.72
N GLY A 450 -3.33 6.15 21.69
CA GLY A 450 -2.03 5.47 21.82
C GLY A 450 -1.86 4.79 23.18
N LEU A 451 -2.36 5.38 24.25
CA LEU A 451 -2.37 4.76 25.58
C LEU A 451 -3.21 3.49 25.60
N THR A 452 -4.39 3.47 24.97
CA THR A 452 -5.21 2.24 24.86
C THR A 452 -4.45 1.11 24.18
N ASN A 453 -3.78 1.40 23.06
CA ASN A 453 -2.94 0.42 22.37
C ASN A 453 -1.79 -0.05 23.26
N LEU A 454 -1.11 0.87 23.93
CA LEU A 454 0.01 0.58 24.81
C LEU A 454 -0.40 -0.28 26.02
N LEU A 455 -1.57 -0.01 26.63
CA LEU A 455 -2.15 -0.80 27.71
C LEU A 455 -2.55 -2.21 27.25
N THR A 456 -2.98 -2.35 26.00
CA THR A 456 -3.28 -3.66 25.40
C THR A 456 -2.01 -4.47 25.18
N LEU A 457 -0.91 -3.82 24.78
CA LEU A 457 0.38 -4.48 24.56
C LEU A 457 1.11 -4.84 25.86
N LEU A 458 0.98 -4.01 26.90
CA LEU A 458 1.81 -4.08 28.11
C LEU A 458 0.96 -4.07 29.39
N SER A 459 -0.15 -4.78 29.39
CA SER A 459 -1.12 -4.79 30.51
C SER A 459 -0.46 -5.10 31.87
N SER A 460 0.54 -5.99 31.90
CA SER A 460 1.29 -6.38 33.10
C SER A 460 2.30 -5.34 33.61
N TRP A 461 2.58 -4.29 32.83
CA TRP A 461 3.57 -3.27 33.16
C TRP A 461 2.99 -2.05 33.89
N PHE A 462 1.66 -1.91 33.88
CA PHE A 462 0.98 -0.77 34.47
C PHE A 462 0.36 -1.11 35.82
N ASN A 463 0.61 -0.24 36.80
CA ASN A 463 0.03 -0.35 38.13
C ASN A 463 -1.37 0.27 38.16
N LYS A 464 -2.20 -0.20 39.11
CA LYS A 464 -3.56 0.34 39.36
C LYS A 464 -3.59 1.86 39.59
N SER A 465 -2.49 2.44 40.06
CA SER A 465 -2.34 3.88 40.29
C SER A 465 -2.44 4.74 39.02
N LEU A 466 -2.26 4.16 37.83
CA LEU A 466 -2.54 4.87 36.57
C LEU A 466 -4.05 5.14 36.43
N GLY A 467 -4.90 4.20 36.83
CA GLY A 467 -6.36 4.37 36.81
C GLY A 467 -6.82 5.51 37.71
N ASP A 468 -6.27 5.59 38.93
CA ASP A 468 -6.57 6.67 39.86
C ASP A 468 -6.20 8.05 39.30
N LYS A 469 -5.06 8.16 38.60
CA LYS A 469 -4.65 9.40 37.93
C LYS A 469 -5.56 9.78 36.78
N LEU A 470 -5.96 8.82 35.95
CA LEU A 470 -6.89 9.08 34.85
C LEU A 470 -8.25 9.56 35.37
N LEU A 471 -8.70 9.03 36.52
CA LEU A 471 -9.92 9.49 37.18
C LEU A 471 -9.79 10.93 37.73
N ASP A 472 -8.66 11.27 38.36
CA ASP A 472 -8.35 12.64 38.81
C ASP A 472 -8.29 13.61 37.61
N HIS A 473 -7.73 13.19 36.47
CA HIS A 473 -7.78 13.99 35.24
C HIS A 473 -9.22 14.19 34.75
N LEU A 474 -10.03 13.13 34.72
CA LEU A 474 -11.44 13.22 34.33
C LEU A 474 -12.22 14.20 35.23
N GLN A 475 -11.99 14.16 36.55
CA GLN A 475 -12.61 15.09 37.51
C GLN A 475 -12.20 16.55 37.31
N ARG A 476 -11.04 16.82 36.68
CA ARG A 476 -10.60 18.18 36.35
C ARG A 476 -11.12 18.66 34.99
N PHE A 477 -11.55 17.74 34.14
CA PHE A 477 -12.13 18.03 32.83
C PHE A 477 -13.64 18.25 32.88
N LEU A 478 -14.33 17.53 33.78
CA LEU A 478 -15.72 17.76 34.15
C LEU A 478 -15.84 18.99 35.07
#